data_AF-A0A942N8Z1-F1
#
_entry.id   AF-A0A942N8Z1-F1
#
_cell.length_a   1.000
_cell.length_b   1.000
_cell.length_c   1.000
_cell.angle_alpha   90.00
_cell.angle_beta   90.00
_cell.angle_gamma   90.00
#
_symmetry.space_group_name_H-M   'P 1'
#
loop_
_entity.id
_entity.type
_entity.pdbx_description
1 polymer ?
#
loop_
_entity_poly.entity_id
_entity_poly.type
_entity_poly.pdbx_seq_one_letter_code
_entity_poly.pdbx_strand_id
1 'polypeptide(L)' 'MMQLAYKLEQNYPNPFNPVTVIKFSVSERSNVVLKIYDILGSEVAALIKQEMKSGNYIVIKKCR' A
#
# COMPACT_ATOMS: atom_id res chain seq x y z
N MET A 1 -15.25 -16.45 13.35
CA MET A 1 -13.94 -15.75 13.36
C MET A 1 -13.61 -15.39 11.94
N MET A 2 -13.56 -14.10 11.59
CA MET A 2 -13.06 -13.70 10.26
C MET A 2 -11.58 -13.40 10.42
N GLN A 3 -10.73 -14.28 9.86
CA GLN A 3 -9.31 -14.02 9.76
C GLN A 3 -9.13 -12.92 8.70
N LEU A 4 -8.67 -11.74 9.10
CA LEU A 4 -8.09 -10.81 8.12
C LEU A 4 -6.86 -11.52 7.56
N ALA A 5 -6.74 -11.64 6.23
CA ALA A 5 -5.55 -12.17 5.58
C ALA A 5 -4.65 -11.01 5.14
N TYR A 6 -3.36 -11.27 4.97
CA TYR A 6 -2.49 -10.32 4.27
C TYR A 6 -2.89 -10.27 2.81
N LYS A 7 -3.36 -9.10 2.35
CA LYS A 7 -3.79 -8.90 0.96
C LYS A 7 -3.38 -7.51 0.50
N LEU A 8 -2.82 -7.43 -0.70
CA LEU A 8 -2.61 -6.18 -1.42
C LEU A 8 -3.60 -6.18 -2.59
N GLU A 9 -4.45 -5.17 -2.68
CA GLU A 9 -5.35 -5.01 -3.82
C GLU A 9 -4.62 -4.36 -4.98
N GLN A 10 -5.12 -4.61 -6.19
CA GLN A 10 -4.57 -4.03 -7.41
C GLN A 10 -4.62 -2.50 -7.32
N ASN A 11 -3.46 -1.86 -7.45
CA ASN A 11 -3.37 -0.42 -7.63
C ASN A 11 -3.94 -0.06 -9.01
N TYR A 12 -4.97 0.78 -9.05
CA TYR A 12 -5.55 1.27 -10.30
C TYR A 12 -5.14 2.73 -10.53
N PRO A 13 -4.40 3.05 -11.59
CA PRO A 13 -4.15 4.45 -11.93
C PRO A 13 -5.43 5.06 -12.49
N ASN A 14 -5.85 6.19 -11.93
CA ASN A 14 -6.90 7.00 -12.52
C ASN A 14 -6.28 7.90 -13.62
N PRO A 15 -6.64 7.75 -14.91
CA PRO A 15 -6.06 8.58 -15.98
C PRO A 15 -6.46 10.07 -15.92
N PHE A 16 -7.49 10.41 -15.13
CA PHE A 16 -7.99 11.79 -14.99
C PHE A 16 -7.61 12.46 -13.66
N ASN A 17 -6.96 11.73 -12.76
CA ASN A 17 -6.50 12.28 -11.47
C ASN A 17 -5.17 11.62 -11.12
N PRO A 18 -4.06 12.36 -10.96
CA PRO A 18 -2.72 11.82 -10.73
C PRO A 18 -2.60 11.31 -9.29
N VAL A 19 -3.45 10.36 -8.93
CA VAL A 19 -3.61 9.81 -7.59
C VAL A 19 -3.77 8.31 -7.73
N THR A 20 -2.85 7.58 -7.14
CA THR A 20 -2.92 6.13 -7.03
C THR A 20 -3.44 5.76 -5.65
N VAL A 21 -4.50 4.95 -5.63
CA VAL A 21 -5.03 4.38 -4.38
C VAL A 21 -4.49 2.97 -4.23
N ILE A 22 -3.85 2.70 -3.11
CA ILE A 22 -3.29 1.39 -2.75
C ILE A 22 -4.05 0.91 -1.52
N LYS A 23 -4.75 -0.21 -1.65
CA LYS A 23 -5.50 -0.82 -0.55
C LYS A 23 -4.82 -2.09 -0.11
N PHE A 24 -4.66 -2.28 1.18
CA PHE A 24 -4.10 -3.51 1.73
C PHE A 24 -4.71 -3.84 3.09
N SER A 25 -4.70 -5.13 3.42
CA SER A 25 -5.15 -5.65 4.69
C SER A 25 -3.99 -6.28 5.46
N VAL A 26 -4.00 -6.04 6.76
CA VAL A 26 -3.02 -6.54 7.72
C VAL A 26 -3.74 -7.50 8.64
N SER A 27 -3.28 -8.76 8.69
CA SER A 27 -3.90 -9.83 9.50
C SER A 27 -3.73 -9.59 10.99
N GLU A 28 -2.51 -9.23 11.40
CA GLU A 28 -2.10 -9.04 12.78
C GLU A 28 -1.13 -7.87 12.90
N ARG A 29 -0.93 -7.38 14.13
CA ARG A 29 -0.02 -6.27 14.41
C ARG A 29 1.39 -6.61 13.89
N SER A 30 1.84 -5.89 12.88
CA SER A 30 3.07 -6.19 12.16
C SER A 30 3.73 -4.92 11.63
N ASN A 31 5.05 -4.99 11.40
CA ASN A 31 5.81 -3.91 10.78
C ASN A 31 5.54 -3.90 9.28
N VAL A 32 4.82 -2.88 8.81
CA VAL A 32 4.43 -2.75 7.41
C VAL A 32 5.35 -1.73 6.72
N VAL A 33 5.90 -2.15 5.58
CA VAL A 33 6.74 -1.30 4.73
C VAL A 33 6.17 -1.32 3.32
N LEU A 34 5.69 -0.16 2.85
CA LEU A 34 5.14 -0.01 1.51
C LEU A 34 6.11 0.82 0.68
N LYS A 35 6.76 0.19 -0.31
CA LYS A 35 7.74 0.81 -1.20
C LYS A 35 7.27 0.75 -2.65
N ILE A 36 7.60 1.80 -3.40
CA ILE A 36 7.40 1.89 -4.84
C ILE A 36 8.76 1.67 -5.49
N TYR A 37 8.81 0.77 -6.46
CA TYR A 37 9.98 0.50 -7.28
C TYR A 37 9.70 0.90 -8.73
N ASP A 38 10.75 1.30 -9.44
CA ASP A 38 10.69 1.45 -10.90
C ASP A 38 10.81 0.09 -11.60
N ILE A 39 10.70 0.09 -12.93
CA ILE A 39 10.86 -1.12 -13.75
C ILE A 39 12.30 -1.69 -13.73
N LEU A 40 13.26 -0.90 -13.28
CA LEU A 40 14.68 -1.26 -13.17
C LEU A 40 15.03 -1.80 -11.76
N GLY A 41 14.08 -1.77 -10.81
CA GLY A 41 14.26 -2.20 -9.42
C GLY A 41 14.77 -1.11 -8.46
N SER A 42 14.87 0.15 -8.89
CA SER A 42 15.25 1.27 -8.02
C SER A 42 14.08 1.69 -7.12
N GLU A 43 14.35 1.95 -5.84
CA GLU A 43 13.34 2.45 -4.89
C GLU A 43 13.02 3.92 -5.20
N VAL A 44 11.79 4.19 -5.65
CA VAL A 44 11.31 5.54 -6.00
C VAL A 44 10.79 6.28 -4.76
N ALA A 45 10.07 5.58 -3.89
CA ALA A 45 9.51 6.15 -2.67
C ALA A 45 9.12 5.08 -1.66
N ALA A 46 9.28 5.38 -0.36
CA ALA A 46 8.65 4.65 0.73
C ALA A 46 7.42 5.43 1.21
N LEU A 47 6.23 4.81 1.09
CA LEU A 47 4.96 5.42 1.50
C LEU A 47 4.64 5.17 2.97
N ILE A 48 4.99 3.99 3.47
CA ILE A 48 4.75 3.56 4.86
C ILE A 48 6.00 2.85 5.36
N LYS A 49 6.38 3.13 6.60
CA LYS A 49 7.41 2.39 7.34
C LYS A 49 7.11 2.46 8.84
N GLN A 50 6.07 1.77 9.29
CA GLN A 50 5.67 1.77 10.70
C GLN A 50 4.95 0.48 11.10
N GLU A 51 4.83 0.26 12.41
CA GLU A 51 3.99 -0.79 12.97
C GLU A 51 2.52 -0.45 12.75
N MET A 52 1.76 -1.38 12.16
CA MET A 52 0.34 -1.23 11.89
C MET A 52 -0.43 -2.34 12.60
N LYS A 53 -1.60 -2.00 13.14
CA LYS A 53 -2.50 -2.98 13.78
C LYS A 53 -3.23 -3.80 12.72
N SER A 54 -3.85 -4.91 13.14
CA SER A 54 -4.78 -5.66 12.28
C SER A 54 -5.89 -4.73 11.76
N GLY A 55 -6.14 -4.76 10.46
CA GLY A 55 -7.13 -3.89 9.82
C GLY A 55 -6.91 -3.69 8.32
N ASN A 56 -7.84 -2.97 7.70
CA ASN A 56 -7.77 -2.56 6.30
C ASN A 56 -7.26 -1.12 6.21
N TYR A 57 -6.33 -0.87 5.31
CA TYR A 57 -5.70 0.43 5.12
C TYR A 57 -5.80 0.88 3.66
N ILE A 58 -5.95 2.18 3.49
CA ILE A 58 -6.02 2.84 2.19
C ILE A 58 -4.96 3.93 2.17
N VAL A 59 -4.02 3.81 1.25
CA VAL A 59 -2.96 4.79 1.02
C VAL A 59 -3.21 5.48 -0.30
N ILE A 60 -3.13 6.80 -0.27
CA ILE A 60 -3.35 7.66 -1.42
C ILE A 60 -2.00 8.28 -1.76
N LYS A 61 -1.39 7.84 -2.86
CA LYS A 61 -0.17 8.44 -3.40
C LYS A 61 -0.54 9.43 -4.49
N LYS A 62 -0.25 10.72 -4.25
CA LYS A 62 -0.28 11.73 -5.32
C LYS A 62 0.95 11.55 -6.21
N CYS A 63 0.72 11.33 -7.51
CA CYS A 63 1.72 11.45 -8.56
C CYS A 63 1.93 12.94 -8.80
N ARG A 64 3.13 13.44 -8.50
CA ARG A 64 3.58 14.77 -8.90
C ARG A 64 4.79 14.58 -9.79
#